data_AF-A0A1A2LVR3-F1
#
_entry.id   AF-A0A1A2LVR3-F1
#
_cell.length_a   1.000
_cell.length_b   1.000
_cell.length_c   1.000
_cell.angle_alpha   90.00
_cell.angle_beta   90.00
_cell.angle_gamma   90.00
#
_symmetry.space_group_name_H-M   'P 1'
#
loop_
_entity.id
_entity.type
_entity.pdbx_description
1 polymer ?
#
loop_
_entity_poly.entity_id
_entity_poly.type
_entity_poly.pdbx_seq_one_letter_code
_entity_poly.pdbx_strand_id
1 'polypeptide(L)'
;MRLLAVIVAALMLGACGAKTTPPSAGTTTETTTTTAPPTAAALDCAKPANAAQQLVCRDPQLTDLDHRLQAAYQQALARPGADQAALTSAQNGWATTRDGCAQNPAARTCLVEAYQTRLDELAIADPGTLSPPVVTYQCPADAGPLTAQFYNDFDPPAAVLNWKGNQEILFLEPSGSGARYGRQGYEYWEHQGEVKLDLNGTKFVCPAP
;
A
#
# COMPACT_ATOMS: atom_id res chain seq x y z
N MET A 1 18.07 -38.29 51.92
CA MET A 1 18.96 -39.33 52.47
C MET A 1 19.51 -40.14 51.30
N ARG A 2 20.84 -40.11 51.16
CA ARG A 2 21.77 -41.08 50.51
C ARG A 2 21.63 -41.43 49.01
N LEU A 3 22.70 -41.06 48.31
CA LEU A 3 23.19 -41.57 47.02
C LEU A 3 23.31 -43.11 47.01
N LEU A 4 23.28 -43.71 45.81
CA LEU A 4 24.35 -44.57 45.27
C LEU A 4 24.12 -44.87 43.78
N ALA A 5 25.18 -44.71 42.99
CA ALA A 5 25.28 -45.00 41.57
C ALA A 5 25.70 -46.47 41.32
N VAL A 6 25.30 -47.06 40.18
CA VAL A 6 25.96 -48.25 39.59
C VAL A 6 25.87 -48.20 38.05
N ILE A 7 26.95 -48.70 37.45
CA ILE A 7 27.46 -48.68 36.06
C ILE A 7 26.88 -49.81 35.20
N VAL A 8 26.69 -49.59 33.88
CA VAL A 8 26.73 -50.62 32.80
C VAL A 8 27.24 -49.92 31.53
N ALA A 9 28.52 -50.07 31.13
CA ALA A 9 29.11 -51.09 30.25
C ALA A 9 28.73 -51.00 28.74
N ALA A 10 29.73 -50.53 27.96
CA ALA A 10 30.18 -50.87 26.60
C ALA A 10 29.18 -51.16 25.46
N LEU A 11 29.42 -50.51 24.31
CA LEU A 11 29.31 -51.12 22.97
C LEU A 11 30.17 -50.34 21.96
N MET A 12 31.20 -51.02 21.45
CA MET A 12 31.95 -50.62 20.25
C MET A 12 31.22 -51.19 19.02
N LEU A 13 30.91 -50.35 18.04
CA LEU A 13 30.73 -50.81 16.65
C LEU A 13 31.50 -49.88 15.73
N GLY A 14 32.41 -50.47 14.96
CA GLY A 14 33.05 -49.82 13.83
C GLY A 14 32.06 -49.59 12.69
N ALA A 15 32.30 -48.55 11.90
CA ALA A 15 31.67 -48.36 10.61
C ALA A 15 32.71 -47.82 9.61
N CYS A 16 32.76 -48.50 8.47
CA CYS A 16 33.60 -48.25 7.32
C CYS A 16 33.40 -46.83 6.75
N GLY A 17 34.50 -46.20 6.34
CA GLY A 17 34.49 -44.91 5.65
C GLY A 17 33.88 -45.00 4.26
N ALA A 18 32.76 -44.30 4.06
CA ALA A 18 32.30 -43.88 2.74
C ALA A 18 33.01 -42.58 2.37
N LYS A 19 33.63 -42.53 1.19
CA LYS A 19 34.22 -41.31 0.62
C LYS A 19 33.08 -40.36 0.23
N THR A 20 32.82 -39.35 1.06
CA THR A 20 31.96 -38.22 0.71
C THR A 20 32.80 -37.14 0.01
N THR A 21 32.55 -36.97 -1.28
CA THR A 21 32.99 -35.83 -2.07
C THR A 21 32.35 -34.54 -1.50
N PRO A 22 33.11 -33.47 -1.22
CA PRO A 22 32.53 -32.21 -0.76
C PRO A 22 31.70 -31.54 -1.87
N PRO A 23 30.55 -30.92 -1.56
CA PRO A 23 29.86 -30.07 -2.51
C PRO A 23 30.71 -28.83 -2.80
N SER A 24 30.88 -28.53 -4.08
CA SER A 24 31.52 -27.32 -4.56
C SER A 24 30.74 -26.12 -4.04
N ALA A 25 31.45 -25.19 -3.39
CA ALA A 25 30.93 -23.90 -2.96
C ALA A 25 30.49 -23.10 -4.19
N GLY A 26 29.22 -23.24 -4.56
CA GLY A 26 28.55 -22.30 -5.44
C GLY A 26 28.54 -20.95 -4.74
N THR A 27 29.40 -20.05 -5.18
CA THR A 27 29.36 -18.64 -4.80
C THR A 27 28.09 -18.08 -5.44
N THR A 28 26.98 -18.04 -4.70
CA THR A 28 25.87 -17.15 -5.02
C THR A 28 26.39 -15.74 -4.87
N THR A 29 26.76 -15.14 -6.00
CA THR A 29 26.90 -13.70 -6.11
C THR A 29 25.50 -13.12 -5.90
N GLU A 30 25.16 -12.82 -4.65
CA GLU A 30 24.11 -11.85 -4.35
C GLU A 30 24.52 -10.57 -5.06
N THR A 31 23.91 -10.33 -6.21
CA THR A 31 23.97 -9.03 -6.86
C THR A 31 23.19 -8.10 -5.97
N THR A 32 23.87 -7.47 -5.01
CA THR A 32 23.32 -6.34 -4.28
C THR A 32 23.15 -5.23 -5.31
N THR A 33 21.98 -5.19 -5.94
CA THR A 33 21.58 -4.04 -6.74
C THR A 33 21.52 -2.88 -5.75
N THR A 34 22.51 -1.99 -5.80
CA THR A 34 22.48 -0.72 -5.08
C THR A 34 21.37 0.12 -5.70
N THR A 35 20.13 -0.15 -5.31
CA THR A 35 18.97 0.66 -5.65
C THR A 35 19.10 1.93 -4.83
N ALA A 36 19.24 3.07 -5.51
CA ALA A 36 19.16 4.37 -4.84
C ALA A 36 17.85 4.43 -4.02
N PRO A 37 17.87 5.02 -2.81
CA PRO A 37 16.66 5.11 -2.01
C PRO A 37 15.56 5.82 -2.83
N PRO A 38 14.30 5.37 -2.75
CA PRO A 38 13.20 6.01 -3.44
C PRO A 38 13.10 7.47 -2.99
N THR A 39 12.95 8.38 -3.96
CA THR A 39 13.01 9.83 -3.70
C THR A 39 11.69 10.51 -4.06
N ALA A 40 11.42 11.61 -3.35
CA ALA A 40 10.36 12.57 -3.62
C ALA A 40 10.56 13.41 -4.89
N ALA A 41 11.64 13.19 -5.65
CA ALA A 41 11.89 13.90 -6.89
C ALA A 41 11.11 13.25 -8.06
N ALA A 42 10.87 14.04 -9.10
CA ALA A 42 10.31 13.54 -10.35
C ALA A 42 11.16 12.40 -10.94
N LEU A 43 10.50 11.45 -11.59
CA LEU A 43 11.20 10.31 -12.19
C LEU A 43 12.05 10.74 -13.40
N ASP A 44 13.31 10.29 -13.43
CA ASP A 44 14.15 10.38 -14.63
C ASP A 44 13.84 9.19 -15.55
N CYS A 45 12.93 9.41 -16.50
CA CYS A 45 12.54 8.37 -17.45
C CYS A 45 13.61 7.99 -18.47
N ALA A 46 14.73 8.73 -18.58
CA ALA A 46 15.90 8.28 -19.32
C ALA A 46 16.70 7.22 -18.54
N LYS A 47 16.54 7.16 -17.22
CA LYS A 47 17.26 6.27 -16.32
C LYS A 47 16.41 5.82 -15.12
N PRO A 48 15.32 5.06 -15.33
CA PRO A 48 14.48 4.58 -14.24
C PRO A 48 15.28 3.66 -13.31
N ALA A 49 15.10 3.81 -12.00
CA ALA A 49 15.91 3.10 -11.00
C ALA A 49 15.48 1.64 -10.78
N ASN A 50 14.24 1.29 -11.12
CA ASN A 50 13.68 -0.06 -10.93
C ASN A 50 12.51 -0.34 -11.88
N ALA A 51 11.97 -1.55 -11.81
CA ALA A 51 10.91 -2.04 -12.70
C ALA A 51 9.59 -1.27 -12.56
N ALA A 52 9.23 -0.79 -11.36
CA ALA A 52 8.04 0.04 -11.17
C ALA A 52 8.19 1.37 -11.89
N GLN A 53 9.32 2.06 -11.69
CA GLN A 53 9.60 3.33 -12.38
C GLN A 53 9.70 3.15 -13.90
N GLN A 54 10.27 2.04 -14.37
CA GLN A 54 10.30 1.70 -15.79
C GLN A 54 8.88 1.53 -16.36
N LEU A 55 7.97 0.92 -15.61
CA LEU A 55 6.56 0.79 -16.00
C LEU A 55 5.87 2.16 -16.04
N VAL A 56 6.10 3.02 -15.04
CA VAL A 56 5.58 4.40 -15.02
C VAL A 56 6.00 5.15 -16.28
N CYS A 57 7.28 5.11 -16.61
CA CYS A 57 7.85 5.85 -17.75
C CYS A 57 7.44 5.34 -19.13
N ARG A 58 6.87 4.14 -19.22
CA ARG A 58 6.42 3.53 -20.50
C ARG A 58 4.91 3.61 -20.69
N ASP A 59 4.16 3.86 -19.62
CA ASP A 59 2.72 4.00 -19.66
C ASP A 59 2.35 5.49 -19.63
N PRO A 60 1.72 6.04 -20.69
CA PRO A 60 1.39 7.47 -20.75
C PRO A 60 0.49 7.95 -19.61
N GLN A 61 -0.43 7.11 -19.12
CA GLN A 61 -1.30 7.47 -18.00
C GLN A 61 -0.51 7.55 -16.70
N LEU A 62 0.40 6.59 -16.45
CA LEU A 62 1.25 6.63 -15.26
C LEU A 62 2.25 7.80 -15.30
N THR A 63 2.76 8.14 -16.48
CA THR A 63 3.62 9.32 -16.67
C THR A 63 2.86 10.62 -16.36
N ASP A 64 1.62 10.75 -16.83
CA ASP A 64 0.76 11.89 -16.50
C ASP A 64 0.50 11.99 -14.99
N LEU A 65 0.18 10.86 -14.34
CA LEU A 65 0.00 10.79 -12.90
C LEU A 65 1.27 11.20 -12.12
N ASP A 66 2.46 10.83 -12.60
CA ASP A 66 3.74 11.25 -12.01
C ASP A 66 3.93 12.77 -12.09
N HIS A 67 3.65 13.36 -13.25
CA HIS A 67 3.72 14.81 -13.43
C HIS A 67 2.71 15.56 -12.56
N ARG A 68 1.45 15.09 -12.51
CA ARG A 68 0.40 15.64 -11.65
C ARG A 68 0.81 15.59 -10.19
N LEU A 69 1.34 14.45 -9.74
CA LEU A 69 1.78 14.28 -8.37
C LEU A 69 2.96 15.20 -8.03
N GLN A 70 3.93 15.32 -8.92
CA GLN A 70 5.05 16.24 -8.71
C GLN A 70 4.56 17.68 -8.57
N ALA A 71 3.62 18.11 -9.42
CA ALA A 71 3.05 19.45 -9.35
C ALA A 71 2.30 19.68 -8.02
N ALA A 72 1.44 18.74 -7.62
CA ALA A 72 0.71 18.80 -6.35
C ALA A 72 1.66 18.82 -5.14
N TYR A 73 2.73 18.03 -5.18
CA TYR A 73 3.73 18.00 -4.12
C TYR A 73 4.50 19.32 -4.01
N GLN A 74 4.89 19.94 -5.13
CA GLN A 74 5.53 21.26 -5.12
C GLN A 74 4.59 22.35 -4.60
N GLN A 75 3.31 22.31 -4.99
CA GLN A 75 2.30 23.20 -4.42
C GLN A 75 2.20 23.00 -2.90
N ALA A 76 2.17 21.75 -2.44
CA ALA A 76 2.09 21.42 -1.02
C ALA A 76 3.28 22.00 -0.22
N LEU A 77 4.50 21.91 -0.76
CA LEU A 77 5.73 22.46 -0.16
C LEU A 77 5.76 23.99 -0.13
N ALA A 78 5.15 24.65 -1.12
CA ALA A 78 5.13 26.10 -1.25
C ALA A 78 4.08 26.78 -0.35
N ARG A 79 3.19 26.02 0.29
CA ARG A 79 2.14 26.58 1.15
C ARG A 79 2.73 27.28 2.38
N PRO A 80 2.21 28.47 2.74
CA PRO A 80 2.58 29.13 3.98
C PRO A 80 2.34 28.22 5.19
N GLY A 81 3.36 28.04 6.03
CA GLY A 81 3.27 27.19 7.23
C GLY A 81 3.37 25.69 6.98
N ALA A 82 3.67 25.26 5.75
CA ALA A 82 3.90 23.84 5.45
C ALA A 82 5.10 23.29 6.24
N ASP A 83 4.90 22.15 6.92
CA ASP A 83 6.01 21.36 7.45
C ASP A 83 6.68 20.61 6.29
N GLN A 84 7.68 21.27 5.68
CA GLN A 84 8.39 20.72 4.53
C GLN A 84 9.14 19.42 4.86
N ALA A 85 9.61 19.26 6.11
CA ALA A 85 10.32 18.06 6.52
C ALA A 85 9.35 16.87 6.62
N ALA A 86 8.19 17.07 7.24
CA ALA A 86 7.14 16.05 7.30
C ALA A 86 6.61 15.70 5.91
N LEU A 87 6.36 16.69 5.04
CA LEU A 87 5.92 16.47 3.66
C LEU A 87 6.95 15.66 2.85
N THR A 88 8.23 16.00 2.98
CA THR A 88 9.32 15.27 2.29
C THR A 88 9.43 13.84 2.79
N SER A 89 9.34 13.63 4.10
CA SER A 89 9.34 12.30 4.70
C SER A 89 8.17 11.45 4.18
N ALA A 90 6.96 11.99 4.20
CA ALA A 90 5.76 11.32 3.68
C ALA A 90 5.88 11.01 2.19
N GLN A 91 6.43 11.93 1.39
CA GLN A 91 6.62 11.72 -0.05
C GLN A 91 7.66 10.62 -0.34
N ASN A 92 8.74 10.54 0.43
CA ASN A 92 9.73 9.44 0.31
C ASN A 92 9.12 8.09 0.75
N GLY A 93 8.30 8.09 1.82
CA GLY A 93 7.53 6.92 2.24
C GLY A 93 6.60 6.43 1.14
N TRP A 94 5.84 7.34 0.52
CA TRP A 94 4.99 7.04 -0.62
C TRP A 94 5.79 6.48 -1.81
N ALA A 95 6.96 7.06 -2.13
CA ALA A 95 7.79 6.58 -3.23
C ALA A 95 8.27 5.13 -3.01
N THR A 96 8.47 4.72 -1.75
CA THR A 96 8.74 3.33 -1.38
C THR A 96 7.54 2.42 -1.70
N THR A 97 6.32 2.85 -1.35
CA THR A 97 5.09 2.11 -1.67
C THR A 97 4.90 1.97 -3.19
N ARG A 98 5.07 3.06 -3.95
CA ARG A 98 5.03 3.04 -5.42
C ARG A 98 6.00 2.02 -6.00
N ASP A 99 7.26 2.04 -5.55
CA ASP A 99 8.28 1.14 -6.09
C ASP A 99 8.03 -0.32 -5.69
N GLY A 100 7.40 -0.55 -4.55
CA GLY A 100 6.90 -1.86 -4.11
C GLY A 100 5.87 -2.49 -5.06
N CYS A 101 5.14 -1.69 -5.86
CA CYS A 101 4.19 -2.22 -6.84
C CYS A 101 4.83 -3.13 -7.90
N ALA A 102 6.15 -3.09 -8.08
CA ALA A 102 6.86 -4.04 -8.94
C ALA A 102 6.65 -5.51 -8.54
N GLN A 103 6.34 -5.77 -7.26
CA GLN A 103 6.08 -7.11 -6.71
C GLN A 103 4.60 -7.48 -6.74
N ASN A 104 3.72 -6.55 -7.11
CA ASN A 104 2.29 -6.78 -7.17
C ASN A 104 1.93 -7.53 -8.47
N PRO A 105 1.14 -8.62 -8.43
CA PRO A 105 0.71 -9.34 -9.64
C PRO A 105 -0.04 -8.47 -10.66
N ALA A 106 -0.70 -7.41 -10.20
CA ALA A 106 -1.35 -6.37 -10.99
C ALA A 106 -0.58 -5.04 -10.85
N ALA A 107 0.72 -5.05 -11.13
CA ALA A 107 1.64 -3.92 -10.94
C ALA A 107 1.13 -2.59 -11.51
N ARG A 108 0.54 -2.61 -12.72
CA ARG A 108 -0.02 -1.39 -13.34
C ARG A 108 -1.15 -0.79 -12.50
N THR A 109 -2.11 -1.62 -12.09
CA THR A 109 -3.24 -1.17 -11.27
C THR A 109 -2.75 -0.67 -9.92
N CYS A 110 -1.80 -1.37 -9.29
CA CYS A 110 -1.17 -0.92 -8.04
C CYS A 110 -0.55 0.48 -8.19
N LEU A 111 0.17 0.73 -9.29
CA LEU A 111 0.76 2.04 -9.56
C LEU A 111 -0.31 3.12 -9.72
N VAL A 112 -1.35 2.86 -10.52
CA VAL A 112 -2.46 3.82 -10.72
C VAL A 112 -3.08 4.20 -9.37
N GLU A 113 -3.44 3.20 -8.56
CA GLU A 113 -4.05 3.41 -7.24
C GLU A 113 -3.09 4.11 -6.27
N ALA A 114 -1.80 3.79 -6.29
CA ALA A 114 -0.78 4.45 -5.45
C ALA A 114 -0.62 5.94 -5.81
N TYR A 115 -0.66 6.30 -7.09
CA TYR A 115 -0.61 7.69 -7.53
C TYR A 115 -1.89 8.44 -7.17
N GLN A 116 -3.06 7.88 -7.48
CA GLN A 116 -4.36 8.50 -7.17
C GLN A 116 -4.52 8.72 -5.67
N THR A 117 -4.18 7.71 -4.85
CA THR A 117 -4.25 7.82 -3.38
C THR A 117 -3.41 8.98 -2.88
N ARG A 118 -2.19 9.14 -3.41
CA ARG A 118 -1.31 10.21 -2.98
C ARG A 118 -1.74 11.59 -3.42
N LEU A 119 -2.30 11.70 -4.63
CA LEU A 119 -2.90 12.93 -5.11
C LEU A 119 -4.05 13.37 -4.19
N ASP A 120 -4.93 12.43 -3.83
CA ASP A 120 -6.05 12.69 -2.93
C ASP A 120 -5.58 13.03 -1.52
N GLU A 121 -4.56 12.36 -0.98
CA GLU A 121 -3.95 12.71 0.31
C GLU A 121 -3.44 14.15 0.33
N LEU A 122 -2.73 14.58 -0.73
CA LEU A 122 -2.23 15.95 -0.85
C LEU A 122 -3.36 16.95 -0.99
N ALA A 123 -4.40 16.63 -1.77
CA ALA A 123 -5.58 17.47 -1.94
C ALA A 123 -6.38 17.61 -0.64
N ILE A 124 -6.65 16.51 0.08
CA ILE A 124 -7.35 16.52 1.37
C ILE A 124 -6.57 17.32 2.41
N ALA A 125 -5.23 17.24 2.39
CA ALA A 125 -4.39 18.01 3.28
C ALA A 125 -4.33 19.51 2.91
N ASP A 126 -4.92 19.94 1.80
CA ASP A 126 -5.05 21.34 1.41
C ASP A 126 -6.21 22.02 2.15
N PRO A 127 -5.95 23.06 2.98
CA PRO A 127 -7.01 23.86 3.59
C PRO A 127 -7.98 24.50 2.59
N GLY A 128 -7.57 24.66 1.33
CA GLY A 128 -8.42 25.15 0.23
C GLY A 128 -9.39 24.10 -0.32
N THR A 129 -9.18 22.82 -0.02
CA THR A 129 -10.08 21.74 -0.46
C THR A 129 -11.35 21.76 0.38
N LEU A 130 -12.49 21.74 -0.30
CA LEU A 130 -13.79 21.63 0.35
C LEU A 130 -13.92 20.25 1.00
N SER A 131 -14.05 20.21 2.33
CA SER A 131 -14.31 18.98 3.07
C SER A 131 -15.80 18.63 2.95
N PRO A 132 -16.16 17.48 2.36
CA PRO A 132 -17.54 17.00 2.34
C PRO A 132 -18.05 16.70 3.76
N PRO A 133 -19.38 16.64 3.96
CA PRO A 133 -19.94 16.18 5.22
C PRO A 133 -19.49 14.77 5.57
N VAL A 134 -19.22 14.54 6.86
CA VAL A 134 -18.95 13.20 7.40
C VAL A 134 -20.26 12.42 7.51
N VAL A 135 -20.34 11.31 6.78
CA VAL A 135 -21.42 10.34 6.87
C VAL A 135 -21.04 9.29 7.92
N THR A 136 -21.91 9.04 8.90
CA THR A 136 -21.67 8.04 9.95
C THR A 136 -22.59 6.84 9.77
N TYR A 137 -22.03 5.64 9.77
CA TYR A 137 -22.79 4.40 9.61
C TYR A 137 -22.94 3.65 10.94
N GLN A 138 -24.14 3.09 11.14
CA GLN A 138 -24.43 2.20 12.27
C GLN A 138 -24.15 0.75 11.86
N CYS A 139 -22.88 0.37 11.88
CA CYS A 139 -22.45 -0.98 11.54
C CYS A 139 -22.64 -1.97 12.72
N PRO A 140 -22.57 -3.29 12.47
CA PRO A 140 -22.56 -4.31 13.51
C PRO A 140 -21.54 -4.00 14.62
N ALA A 141 -21.88 -4.34 15.87
CA ALA A 141 -21.12 -3.93 17.05
C ALA A 141 -19.65 -4.40 17.04
N ASP A 142 -19.38 -5.55 16.44
CA ASP A 142 -18.05 -6.15 16.26
C ASP A 142 -17.24 -5.51 15.11
N ALA A 143 -17.93 -4.90 14.15
CA ALA A 143 -17.31 -4.08 13.11
C ALA A 143 -16.89 -2.70 13.67
N GLY A 144 -17.65 -2.13 14.60
CA GLY A 144 -17.40 -0.79 15.14
C GLY A 144 -17.86 0.33 14.18
N PRO A 145 -17.72 1.61 14.57
CA PRO A 145 -18.20 2.72 13.75
C PRO A 145 -17.38 2.85 12.47
N LEU A 146 -18.07 3.17 11.39
CA LEU A 146 -17.52 3.56 10.10
C LEU A 146 -17.97 4.99 9.82
N THR A 147 -17.06 5.83 9.34
CA THR A 147 -17.43 7.09 8.71
C THR A 147 -16.91 7.16 7.28
N ALA A 148 -17.59 7.95 6.45
CA ALA A 148 -17.18 8.21 5.08
C ALA A 148 -17.31 9.70 4.73
N GLN A 149 -16.43 10.19 3.86
CA GLN A 149 -16.55 11.47 3.17
C GLN A 149 -16.42 11.21 1.67
N PHE A 150 -17.29 11.82 0.86
CA PHE A 150 -17.34 11.60 -0.59
C PHE A 150 -16.89 12.86 -1.33
N TYR A 151 -15.70 12.79 -1.91
CA TYR A 151 -15.07 13.86 -2.68
C TYR A 151 -15.43 13.70 -4.15
N ASN A 152 -16.55 14.31 -4.56
CA ASN A 152 -17.08 14.18 -5.92
C ASN A 152 -16.31 14.99 -6.97
N ASP A 153 -15.55 16.01 -6.54
CA ASP A 153 -14.77 16.88 -7.41
C ASP A 153 -13.35 16.35 -7.66
N PHE A 154 -12.99 15.20 -7.07
CA PHE A 154 -11.75 14.51 -7.36
C PHE A 154 -11.84 13.74 -8.68
N ASP A 155 -10.69 13.43 -9.26
CA ASP A 155 -10.57 12.68 -10.51
C ASP A 155 -9.68 11.45 -10.33
N PRO A 156 -10.27 10.24 -10.18
CA PRO A 156 -11.71 9.95 -10.12
C PRO A 156 -12.35 10.40 -8.79
N PRO A 157 -13.69 10.45 -8.69
CA PRO A 157 -14.37 10.69 -7.41
C PRO A 157 -13.94 9.68 -6.36
N ALA A 158 -13.74 10.15 -5.13
CA ALA A 158 -13.16 9.34 -4.07
C ALA A 158 -14.07 9.24 -2.85
N ALA A 159 -14.05 8.08 -2.20
CA ALA A 159 -14.63 7.85 -0.89
C ALA A 159 -13.50 7.68 0.13
N VAL A 160 -13.44 8.57 1.13
CA VAL A 160 -12.50 8.49 2.24
C VAL A 160 -13.21 7.83 3.41
N LEU A 161 -12.92 6.56 3.65
CA LEU A 161 -13.45 5.78 4.75
C LEU A 161 -12.56 5.90 5.98
N ASN A 162 -13.15 5.97 7.17
CA ASN A 162 -12.45 5.80 8.43
C ASN A 162 -13.07 4.64 9.21
N TRP A 163 -12.25 3.62 9.48
CA TRP A 163 -12.66 2.41 10.18
C TRP A 163 -11.59 1.96 11.18
N LYS A 164 -11.96 1.84 12.45
CA LYS A 164 -11.04 1.48 13.56
C LYS A 164 -9.78 2.35 13.63
N GLY A 165 -9.91 3.63 13.24
CA GLY A 165 -8.80 4.58 13.20
C GLY A 165 -7.92 4.50 11.95
N ASN A 166 -8.20 3.59 11.02
CA ASN A 166 -7.53 3.52 9.72
C ASN A 166 -8.32 4.29 8.68
N GLN A 167 -7.64 5.13 7.92
CA GLN A 167 -8.21 5.85 6.79
C GLN A 167 -7.92 5.11 5.48
N GLU A 168 -8.94 4.88 4.68
CA GLU A 168 -8.84 4.24 3.36
C GLU A 168 -9.45 5.15 2.29
N ILE A 169 -8.72 5.40 1.20
CA ILE A 169 -9.22 6.17 0.05
C ILE A 169 -9.57 5.19 -1.06
N LEU A 170 -10.84 5.15 -1.44
CA LEU A 170 -11.38 4.29 -2.49
C LEU A 170 -11.84 5.14 -3.67
N PHE A 171 -11.77 4.59 -4.88
CA PHE A 171 -12.09 5.31 -6.10
C PHE A 171 -13.39 4.80 -6.71
N LEU A 172 -14.17 5.69 -7.32
CA LEU A 172 -15.44 5.32 -7.95
C LEU A 172 -15.20 4.25 -9.03
N GLU A 173 -15.94 3.15 -8.95
CA GLU A 173 -15.92 2.06 -9.91
C GLU A 173 -17.25 1.99 -10.68
N PRO A 174 -17.24 1.54 -11.95
CA PRO A 174 -18.48 1.27 -12.68
C PRO A 174 -19.37 0.27 -11.94
N SER A 175 -20.67 0.59 -11.80
CA SER A 175 -21.67 -0.28 -11.21
C SER A 175 -22.98 -0.24 -12.00
N GLY A 176 -23.69 -1.37 -12.05
CA GLY A 176 -25.03 -1.45 -12.64
C GLY A 176 -26.12 -0.83 -11.78
N SER A 177 -25.87 -0.64 -10.48
CA SER A 177 -26.79 0.06 -9.56
C SER A 177 -26.06 0.47 -8.27
N GLY A 178 -26.50 1.60 -7.70
CA GLY A 178 -25.91 2.17 -6.50
C GLY A 178 -24.52 2.76 -6.74
N ALA A 179 -23.86 3.17 -5.65
CA ALA A 179 -22.53 3.77 -5.69
C ALA A 179 -21.47 2.77 -5.20
N ARG A 180 -20.52 2.44 -6.07
CA ARG A 180 -19.43 1.50 -5.78
C ARG A 180 -18.10 2.23 -5.81
N TYR A 181 -17.32 2.10 -4.76
CA TYR A 181 -15.96 2.60 -4.66
C TYR A 181 -15.04 1.45 -4.30
N GLY A 182 -13.88 1.36 -4.93
CA GLY A 182 -12.97 0.24 -4.72
C GLY A 182 -11.52 0.59 -5.02
N ARG A 183 -10.66 -0.31 -4.56
CA ARG A 183 -9.25 -0.46 -4.94
C ARG A 183 -8.81 -1.88 -4.58
N GLN A 184 -7.59 -2.28 -4.90
CA GLN A 184 -7.12 -3.64 -4.57
C GLN A 184 -7.30 -3.98 -3.08
N GLY A 185 -8.16 -4.97 -2.81
CA GLY A 185 -8.44 -5.48 -1.45
C GLY A 185 -9.49 -4.68 -0.67
N TYR A 186 -10.05 -3.60 -1.23
CA TYR A 186 -11.04 -2.78 -0.55
C TYR A 186 -12.26 -2.49 -1.43
N GLU A 187 -13.45 -2.61 -0.86
CA GLU A 187 -14.70 -2.30 -1.52
C GLU A 187 -15.66 -1.60 -0.57
N TYR A 188 -16.30 -0.56 -1.10
CA TYR A 188 -17.51 0.04 -0.59
C TYR A 188 -18.57 -0.06 -1.69
N TRP A 189 -19.74 -0.58 -1.36
CA TRP A 189 -20.86 -0.59 -2.30
C TRP A 189 -22.18 -0.31 -1.60
N GLU A 190 -22.71 0.89 -1.83
CA GLU A 190 -24.08 1.24 -1.46
C GLU A 190 -25.03 0.70 -2.52
N HIS A 191 -26.05 -0.03 -2.07
CA HIS A 191 -27.15 -0.48 -2.89
C HIS A 191 -28.40 -0.75 -2.04
N GLN A 192 -29.52 -0.11 -2.41
CA GLN A 192 -30.84 -0.33 -1.81
C GLN A 192 -30.89 -0.06 -0.29
N GLY A 193 -30.18 0.97 0.17
CA GLY A 193 -30.22 1.35 1.60
C GLY A 193 -29.31 0.48 2.48
N GLU A 194 -28.45 -0.32 1.88
CA GLU A 194 -27.37 -1.04 2.56
C GLU A 194 -26.03 -0.66 1.94
N VAL A 195 -24.98 -0.67 2.76
CA VAL A 195 -23.59 -0.56 2.35
C VAL A 195 -22.88 -1.86 2.65
N LYS A 196 -22.41 -2.53 1.59
CA LYS A 196 -21.54 -3.70 1.69
C LYS A 196 -20.10 -3.24 1.69
N LEU A 197 -19.33 -3.74 2.65
CA LEU A 197 -17.90 -3.47 2.77
C LEU A 197 -17.08 -4.75 2.65
N ASP A 198 -15.93 -4.62 2.00
CA ASP A 198 -14.78 -5.51 2.12
C ASP A 198 -13.57 -4.64 2.47
N LEU A 199 -13.09 -4.69 3.71
CA LEU A 199 -11.92 -3.94 4.15
C LEU A 199 -10.76 -4.92 4.36
N ASN A 200 -10.03 -5.19 3.28
CA ASN A 200 -8.90 -6.12 3.23
C ASN A 200 -9.26 -7.53 3.73
N GLY A 201 -10.38 -8.07 3.23
CA GLY A 201 -10.90 -9.38 3.60
C GLY A 201 -11.88 -9.36 4.77
N THR A 202 -11.98 -8.25 5.52
CA THR A 202 -13.01 -8.10 6.56
C THR A 202 -14.30 -7.61 5.93
N LYS A 203 -15.31 -8.49 5.87
CA LYS A 203 -16.59 -8.22 5.21
C LYS A 203 -17.70 -7.97 6.22
N PHE A 204 -18.46 -6.91 6.02
CA PHE A 204 -19.65 -6.60 6.82
C PHE A 204 -20.60 -5.69 6.05
N VAL A 205 -21.83 -5.58 6.55
CA VAL A 205 -22.89 -4.74 5.96
C VAL A 205 -23.33 -3.73 7.01
N CYS A 206 -23.51 -2.48 6.60
CA CYS A 206 -24.10 -1.43 7.42
C CYS A 206 -25.36 -0.90 6.72
N PRO A 207 -26.45 -0.58 7.44
CA PRO A 207 -27.53 0.21 6.87
C PRO A 207 -26.98 1.55 6.37
N ALA A 208 -27.50 2.03 5.24
CA ALA A 208 -27.28 3.41 4.83
C ALA A 208 -27.91 4.36 5.87
N PRO A 209 -27.30 5.53 6.12
CA PRO A 209 -27.76 6.48 7.13
C PRO A 209 -29.10 7.14 6.80
#